data_AF-A0A950H864-F1
#
_entry.id   AF-A0A950H864-F1
#
_cell.length_a   1.000
_cell.length_b   1.000
_cell.length_c   1.000
_cell.angle_alpha   90.00
_cell.angle_beta   90.00
_cell.angle_gamma   90.00
#
_symmetry.space_group_name_H-M   'P 1'
#
loop_
_entity.id
_entity.type
_entity.pdbx_description
1 polymer ?
#
loop_
_entity_poly.entity_id
_entity_poly.type
_entity_poly.pdbx_seq_one_letter_code
_entity_poly.pdbx_strand_id
1 'polypeptide(L)'
;LKRQIPTGLDFAASGMAYWSNDVGGWQYLPTTHHPERPLLLDPSDARANVAHYDDYPELYTRWFEYGAFQPIFRTHGSRRYNEVWSYGKEAEPILSKYLRLRYQLMPYIYSLAYKTYQTGAPYMRPLFMDFPNDPLVTDLRDEYMFGAAFLVAPVTEQGVTSRAVYLPAGTDWYNYWTNQRISGGRTVQVSAPIDVLPLFVRAGSIVPLGEPVESTAQTQTIAKVRVYRGTNSDFTLYDDDGTTYAYEQGAGKITRLHWDDRAQKLSHEGAAAWTGPDAGILEIIGP
;
A
#
# COMPACT_ATOMS: atom_id res chain seq x y z
N LEU A 1 -9.73 6.51 12.43
CA LEU A 1 -9.43 5.73 11.22
C LEU A 1 -10.50 5.85 10.13
N LYS A 2 -11.71 5.26 10.25
CA LYS A 2 -12.73 5.17 9.18
C LYS A 2 -12.94 6.42 8.32
N ARG A 3 -13.06 7.60 8.94
CA ARG A 3 -13.27 8.89 8.25
C ARG A 3 -12.09 9.36 7.41
N GLN A 4 -10.89 8.85 7.67
CA GLN A 4 -9.66 9.33 7.06
C GLN A 4 -9.45 8.79 5.65
N ILE A 5 -10.07 7.65 5.32
CA ILE A 5 -10.04 7.10 3.97
C ILE A 5 -10.76 8.06 3.01
N PRO A 6 -12.07 8.38 3.18
CA PRO A 6 -12.74 9.33 2.30
C PRO A 6 -12.09 10.71 2.34
N THR A 7 -11.57 11.18 3.48
CA THR A 7 -10.83 12.45 3.52
C THR A 7 -9.60 12.45 2.60
N GLY A 8 -8.79 11.40 2.62
CA GLY A 8 -7.63 11.30 1.73
C GLY A 8 -8.02 11.15 0.25
N LEU A 9 -9.10 10.41 -0.01
CA LEU A 9 -9.65 10.22 -1.35
C LEU A 9 -10.21 11.52 -1.95
N ASP A 10 -10.99 12.29 -1.16
CA ASP A 10 -11.53 13.58 -1.57
C ASP A 10 -10.40 14.60 -1.80
N PHE A 11 -9.39 14.61 -0.93
CA PHE A 11 -8.20 15.45 -1.08
C PHE A 11 -7.43 15.12 -2.37
N ALA A 12 -7.19 13.84 -2.64
CA ALA A 12 -6.54 13.39 -3.87
C ALA A 12 -7.36 13.76 -5.12
N ALA A 13 -8.69 13.57 -5.06
CA ALA A 13 -9.60 13.93 -6.14
C ALA A 13 -9.65 15.44 -6.42
N SER A 14 -9.32 16.29 -5.45
CA SER A 14 -9.17 17.74 -5.65
C SER A 14 -7.87 18.16 -6.35
N GLY A 15 -7.04 17.21 -6.78
CA GLY A 15 -5.80 17.45 -7.51
C GLY A 15 -4.54 17.57 -6.64
N MET A 16 -4.63 17.25 -5.34
CA MET A 16 -3.49 17.25 -4.43
C MET A 16 -3.01 15.83 -4.15
N ALA A 17 -1.87 15.45 -4.73
CA ALA A 17 -1.42 14.05 -4.75
C ALA A 17 -0.69 13.56 -3.48
N TYR A 18 -0.12 14.47 -2.70
CA TYR A 18 0.65 14.13 -1.51
C TYR A 18 -0.18 14.42 -0.25
N TRP A 19 -0.71 13.35 0.32
CA TRP A 19 -1.54 13.38 1.52
C TRP A 19 -1.05 12.35 2.55
N SER A 20 -1.33 12.63 3.82
CA SER A 20 -1.05 11.76 4.96
C SER A 20 -2.07 12.06 6.05
N ASN A 21 -2.16 11.16 7.03
CA ASN A 21 -2.67 11.52 8.34
C ASN A 21 -1.81 10.97 9.46
N ASP A 22 -2.18 11.30 10.70
CA ASP A 22 -1.54 10.79 11.91
C ASP A 22 -2.00 9.35 12.15
N VAL A 23 -1.13 8.38 11.89
CA VAL A 23 -1.39 6.97 12.26
C VAL A 23 -1.58 6.86 13.77
N GLY A 24 -2.75 6.34 14.18
CA GLY A 24 -3.20 6.32 15.57
C GLY A 24 -4.04 7.55 15.99
N GLY A 25 -4.08 8.60 15.16
CA GLY A 25 -4.71 9.87 15.49
C GLY A 25 -3.82 10.78 16.34
N TRP A 26 -4.18 12.05 16.46
CA TRP A 26 -3.41 13.04 17.22
C TRP A 26 -3.83 13.14 18.69
N GLN A 27 -5.12 12.92 18.98
CA GLN A 27 -5.73 13.26 20.26
C GLN A 27 -5.10 12.52 21.46
N TYR A 28 -5.15 13.15 22.63
CA TYR A 28 -4.89 12.49 23.91
C TYR A 28 -5.85 11.31 24.10
N LEU A 29 -5.35 10.25 24.72
CA LEU A 29 -6.17 9.08 25.02
C LEU A 29 -7.24 9.46 26.05
N PRO A 30 -8.49 9.01 25.88
CA PRO A 30 -9.53 9.23 26.88
C PRO A 30 -9.16 8.55 28.20
N THR A 31 -9.67 9.09 29.30
CA THR A 31 -9.49 8.52 30.64
C THR A 31 -10.12 7.15 30.78
N THR A 32 -11.21 6.93 30.06
CA THR A 32 -11.97 5.67 30.02
C THR A 32 -12.33 5.37 28.58
N HIS A 33 -12.17 4.11 28.19
CA HIS A 33 -12.62 3.57 26.92
C HIS A 33 -13.03 2.12 27.14
N HIS A 34 -14.06 1.68 26.44
CA HIS A 34 -14.56 0.31 26.51
C HIS A 34 -14.57 -0.28 25.11
N PRO A 35 -13.81 -1.36 24.86
CA PRO A 35 -13.83 -2.06 23.58
C PRO A 35 -15.26 -2.52 23.23
N GLU A 36 -15.64 -2.37 21.97
CA GLU A 36 -16.96 -2.80 21.49
C GLU A 36 -17.03 -4.32 21.28
N ARG A 37 -15.89 -4.96 21.03
CA ARG A 37 -15.71 -6.38 20.71
C ARG A 37 -14.48 -6.94 21.42
N PRO A 38 -14.32 -8.28 21.49
CA PRO A 38 -13.12 -8.90 22.06
C PRO A 38 -11.84 -8.35 21.42
N LEU A 39 -10.82 -8.18 22.26
CA LEU A 39 -9.52 -7.67 21.84
C LEU A 39 -8.84 -8.67 20.89
N LEU A 40 -8.24 -8.15 19.82
CA LEU A 40 -7.40 -8.94 18.92
C LEU A 40 -5.93 -8.99 19.35
N LEU A 41 -5.51 -8.10 20.24
CA LEU A 41 -4.15 -7.99 20.76
C LEU A 41 -4.19 -7.79 22.27
N ASP A 42 -3.27 -8.41 23.01
CA ASP A 42 -3.09 -8.16 24.44
C ASP A 42 -2.41 -6.80 24.69
N PRO A 43 -3.07 -5.82 25.35
CA PRO A 43 -2.48 -4.53 25.66
C PRO A 43 -1.61 -4.53 26.93
N SER A 44 -1.46 -5.67 27.63
CA SER A 44 -0.85 -5.75 28.97
C SER A 44 0.59 -5.20 29.04
N ASP A 45 1.36 -5.36 27.97
CA ASP A 45 2.73 -4.86 27.85
C ASP A 45 2.83 -3.50 27.13
N ALA A 46 1.72 -2.98 26.60
CA ALA A 46 1.63 -1.66 25.97
C ALA A 46 1.13 -0.55 26.93
N ARG A 47 0.82 -0.89 28.19
CA ARG A 47 0.16 0.00 29.16
C ARG A 47 0.86 1.34 29.38
N ALA A 48 2.19 1.37 29.30
CA ALA A 48 2.98 2.59 29.41
C ALA A 48 2.66 3.63 28.32
N ASN A 49 2.12 3.19 27.18
CA ASN A 49 1.77 4.04 26.06
C ASN A 49 0.25 4.19 25.84
N VAL A 50 -0.54 3.15 26.15
CA VAL A 50 -2.00 3.13 25.87
C VAL A 50 -2.89 3.33 27.09
N ALA A 51 -2.32 3.36 28.31
CA ALA A 51 -3.06 3.48 29.57
C ALA A 51 -4.24 2.47 29.64
N HIS A 52 -5.48 2.96 29.74
CA HIS A 52 -6.71 2.16 29.83
C HIS A 52 -7.46 1.98 28.49
N TYR A 53 -6.84 2.35 27.37
CA TYR A 53 -7.43 2.18 26.04
C TYR A 53 -7.05 0.79 25.50
N ASP A 54 -7.78 -0.23 25.93
CA ASP A 54 -7.43 -1.65 25.76
C ASP A 54 -7.30 -2.13 24.30
N ASP A 55 -8.15 -1.63 23.40
CA ASP A 55 -8.16 -1.91 21.95
C ASP A 55 -7.29 -0.92 21.15
N TYR A 56 -6.53 -0.04 21.80
CA TYR A 56 -5.66 0.90 21.10
C TYR A 56 -4.55 0.23 20.29
N PRO A 57 -3.87 -0.86 20.74
CA PRO A 57 -2.91 -1.58 19.90
C PRO A 57 -3.54 -2.09 18.60
N GLU A 58 -4.80 -2.55 18.64
CA GLU A 58 -5.54 -2.95 17.45
C GLU A 58 -5.79 -1.74 16.53
N LEU A 59 -6.32 -0.64 17.10
CA LEU A 59 -6.55 0.61 16.35
C LEU A 59 -5.27 1.10 15.66
N TYR A 60 -4.15 1.12 16.39
CA TYR A 60 -2.87 1.55 15.87
C TYR A 60 -2.38 0.62 14.77
N THR A 61 -2.46 -0.70 14.97
CA THR A 61 -2.10 -1.72 13.98
C THR A 61 -2.88 -1.51 12.68
N ARG A 62 -4.22 -1.49 12.74
CA ARG A 62 -5.08 -1.28 11.56
C ARG A 62 -4.82 0.04 10.84
N TRP A 63 -4.50 1.09 11.59
CA TRP A 63 -4.16 2.38 11.02
C TRP A 63 -2.76 2.40 10.39
N PHE A 64 -1.81 1.64 10.95
CA PHE A 64 -0.48 1.47 10.39
C PHE A 64 -0.51 0.66 9.08
N GLU A 65 -1.34 -0.39 9.03
CA GLU A 65 -1.64 -1.13 7.79
C GLU A 65 -2.12 -0.17 6.68
N TYR A 66 -3.10 0.68 6.99
CA TYR A 66 -3.58 1.73 6.09
C TYR A 66 -2.49 2.74 5.71
N GLY A 67 -1.73 3.23 6.70
CA GLY A 67 -0.69 4.23 6.52
C GLY A 67 0.42 3.79 5.56
N ALA A 68 0.76 2.50 5.57
CA ALA A 68 1.75 1.93 4.64
C ALA A 68 1.36 2.08 3.16
N PHE A 69 0.07 2.28 2.87
CA PHE A 69 -0.48 2.49 1.52
C PHE A 69 -1.06 3.90 1.32
N GLN A 70 -0.51 4.89 2.01
CA GLN A 70 -0.74 6.33 1.76
C GLN A 70 0.41 6.94 0.94
N PRO A 71 0.22 8.11 0.31
CA PRO A 71 1.30 8.81 -0.38
C PRO A 71 2.49 9.08 0.54
N ILE A 72 2.23 9.62 1.74
CA ILE A 72 3.22 9.80 2.79
C ILE A 72 2.85 8.88 3.94
N PHE A 73 3.82 8.10 4.42
CA PHE A 73 3.62 7.21 5.57
C PHE A 73 4.21 7.83 6.84
N ARG A 74 3.35 8.21 7.79
CA ARG A 74 3.75 8.94 9.00
C ARG A 74 3.01 8.47 10.26
N THR A 75 3.76 8.29 11.33
CA THR A 75 3.24 8.12 12.70
C THR A 75 3.44 9.40 13.50
N HIS A 76 2.40 9.90 14.18
CA HIS A 76 2.49 11.08 15.03
C HIS A 76 1.28 11.15 15.97
N GLY A 77 1.43 11.82 17.12
CA GLY A 77 0.32 12.15 18.02
C GLY A 77 0.77 12.38 19.45
N SER A 78 -0.17 12.83 20.30
CA SER A 78 0.08 13.21 21.70
C SER A 78 0.31 12.06 22.69
N ARG A 79 0.41 10.82 22.19
CA ARG A 79 0.86 9.66 22.98
C ARG A 79 2.30 9.87 23.46
N ARG A 80 2.70 9.10 24.46
CA ARG A 80 4.08 9.15 24.99
C ARG A 80 5.10 8.69 23.95
N TYR A 81 4.75 7.65 23.20
CA TYR A 81 5.60 7.01 22.21
C TYR A 81 4.81 6.71 20.93
N ASN A 82 5.46 6.81 19.78
CA ASN A 82 4.87 6.52 18.46
C ASN A 82 5.66 5.45 17.69
N GLU A 83 6.71 4.91 18.29
CA GLU A 83 7.59 3.91 17.72
C GLU A 83 6.93 2.52 17.73
N VAL A 84 7.28 1.68 16.76
CA VAL A 84 6.61 0.39 16.50
C VAL A 84 6.66 -0.59 17.67
N TRP A 85 7.68 -0.54 18.52
CA TRP A 85 7.82 -1.38 19.72
C TRP A 85 6.97 -0.91 20.91
N SER A 86 6.28 0.23 20.80
CA SER A 86 5.56 0.86 21.93
C SER A 86 4.10 0.41 22.05
N TYR A 87 3.67 -0.54 21.22
CA TYR A 87 2.28 -1.02 21.13
C TYR A 87 2.12 -2.49 21.53
N GLY A 88 3.12 -3.06 22.18
CA GLY A 88 3.11 -4.42 22.71
C GLY A 88 3.73 -5.45 21.76
N LYS A 89 4.14 -6.58 22.34
CA LYS A 89 4.90 -7.63 21.62
C LYS A 89 4.10 -8.31 20.52
N GLU A 90 2.77 -8.31 20.60
CA GLU A 90 1.91 -8.88 19.55
C GLU A 90 1.76 -7.92 18.36
N ALA A 91 1.74 -6.60 18.61
CA ALA A 91 1.61 -5.59 17.56
C ALA A 91 2.94 -5.36 16.81
N GLU A 92 4.07 -5.30 17.53
CA GLU A 92 5.39 -4.99 16.97
C GLU A 92 5.77 -5.77 15.69
N PRO A 93 5.63 -7.12 15.63
CA PRO A 93 5.97 -7.86 14.41
C PRO A 93 5.05 -7.52 13.23
N ILE A 94 3.77 -7.20 13.49
CA ILE A 94 2.81 -6.78 12.46
C ILE A 94 3.19 -5.41 11.92
N LEU A 95 3.45 -4.44 12.79
CA LEU A 95 3.91 -3.10 12.42
C LEU A 95 5.22 -3.19 11.61
N SER A 96 6.16 -4.02 12.05
CA SER A 96 7.42 -4.26 11.36
C SER A 96 7.24 -4.88 9.97
N LYS A 97 6.28 -5.79 9.81
CA LYS A 97 5.92 -6.39 8.51
C LYS A 97 5.52 -5.32 7.50
N TYR A 98 4.62 -4.40 7.87
CA TYR A 98 4.17 -3.35 6.95
C TYR A 98 5.21 -2.25 6.73
N LEU A 99 6.04 -1.95 7.74
CA LEU A 99 7.16 -1.03 7.57
C LEU A 99 8.16 -1.58 6.54
N ARG A 100 8.54 -2.86 6.65
CA ARG A 100 9.40 -3.52 5.66
C ARG A 100 8.76 -3.58 4.28
N LEU A 101 7.46 -3.89 4.21
CA LEU A 101 6.72 -3.91 2.95
C LEU A 101 6.74 -2.54 2.25
N ARG A 102 6.61 -1.44 3.00
CA ARG A 102 6.72 -0.08 2.46
C ARG A 102 8.07 0.14 1.76
N TYR A 103 9.17 -0.27 2.40
CA TYR A 103 10.51 -0.14 1.81
C TYR A 103 10.76 -1.10 0.66
N GLN A 104 10.25 -2.32 0.72
CA GLN A 104 10.29 -3.25 -0.42
C GLN A 104 9.52 -2.68 -1.63
N LEU A 105 8.41 -1.97 -1.41
CA LEU A 105 7.66 -1.31 -2.47
C LEU A 105 8.25 0.04 -2.91
N MET A 106 9.38 0.49 -2.34
CA MET A 106 9.91 1.81 -2.67
C MET A 106 10.20 2.03 -4.15
N PRO A 107 10.74 1.06 -4.93
CA PRO A 107 10.90 1.25 -6.37
C PRO A 107 9.58 1.49 -7.11
N TYR A 108 8.51 0.82 -6.66
CA TYR A 108 7.15 1.07 -7.16
C TYR A 108 6.64 2.46 -6.74
N ILE A 109 6.74 2.81 -5.46
CA ILE A 109 6.21 4.05 -4.89
C ILE A 109 6.94 5.27 -5.44
N TYR A 110 8.26 5.23 -5.56
CA TYR A 110 9.06 6.34 -6.07
C TYR A 110 8.77 6.60 -7.56
N SER A 111 8.53 5.54 -8.32
CA SER A 111 8.07 5.64 -9.71
C SER A 111 6.67 6.27 -9.83
N LEU A 112 5.78 6.03 -8.85
CA LEU A 112 4.49 6.71 -8.79
C LEU A 112 4.64 8.21 -8.45
N ALA A 113 5.60 8.56 -7.59
CA ALA A 113 5.92 9.96 -7.30
C ALA A 113 6.45 10.68 -8.56
N TYR A 114 7.29 10.02 -9.36
CA TYR A 114 7.71 10.54 -10.66
C TYR A 114 6.53 10.74 -11.63
N LYS A 115 5.64 9.75 -11.76
CA LYS A 115 4.42 9.90 -12.57
C LYS A 115 3.55 11.06 -12.08
N THR A 116 3.48 11.27 -10.77
CA THR A 116 2.77 12.41 -10.16
C THR A 116 3.41 13.73 -10.57
N TYR A 117 4.73 13.84 -10.51
CA TYR A 117 5.45 15.03 -11.01
C TYR A 117 5.13 15.30 -12.49
N GLN A 118 5.13 14.27 -13.33
CA GLN A 118 4.88 14.42 -14.77
C GLN A 118 3.44 14.80 -15.14
N THR A 119 2.46 14.34 -14.37
CA THR A 119 1.04 14.36 -14.79
C THR A 119 0.11 15.09 -13.82
N GLY A 120 0.56 15.37 -12.60
CA GLY A 120 -0.28 15.81 -11.49
C GLY A 120 -1.21 14.73 -10.91
N ALA A 121 -1.27 13.53 -11.51
CA ALA A 121 -2.20 12.49 -11.08
C ALA A 121 -1.79 11.90 -9.72
N PRO A 122 -2.72 11.79 -8.75
CA PRO A 122 -2.44 11.14 -7.48
C PRO A 122 -2.25 9.64 -7.65
N TYR A 123 -1.53 9.03 -6.71
CA TYR A 123 -1.39 7.58 -6.59
C TYR A 123 -2.06 7.00 -5.34
N MET A 124 -2.77 7.79 -4.54
CA MET A 124 -3.89 7.31 -3.73
C MET A 124 -5.16 7.78 -4.44
N ARG A 125 -5.94 6.85 -4.97
CA ARG A 125 -6.94 7.14 -6.01
C ARG A 125 -8.29 6.52 -5.67
N PRO A 126 -9.37 7.32 -5.56
CA PRO A 126 -10.72 6.78 -5.54
C PRO A 126 -10.93 5.84 -6.74
N LEU A 127 -11.67 4.75 -6.53
CA LEU A 127 -11.85 3.72 -7.56
C LEU A 127 -12.46 4.25 -8.86
N PHE A 128 -13.32 5.29 -8.82
CA PHE A 128 -13.89 5.90 -10.02
C PHE A 128 -12.84 6.49 -10.97
N MET A 129 -11.62 6.79 -10.51
CA MET A 129 -10.56 7.32 -11.37
C MET A 129 -10.00 6.25 -12.33
N ASP A 130 -10.05 4.98 -11.93
CA ASP A 130 -9.51 3.85 -12.71
C ASP A 130 -10.61 2.97 -13.32
N PHE A 131 -11.83 3.07 -12.77
CA PHE A 131 -13.02 2.32 -13.21
C PHE A 131 -14.23 3.25 -13.42
N PRO A 132 -14.14 4.28 -14.29
CA PRO A 132 -15.17 5.32 -14.42
C PRO A 132 -16.52 4.80 -14.97
N ASN A 133 -16.50 3.63 -15.63
CA ASN A 133 -17.70 3.01 -16.21
C ASN A 133 -18.37 2.00 -15.27
N ASP A 134 -17.82 1.77 -14.07
CA ASP A 134 -18.40 0.89 -13.07
C ASP A 134 -19.25 1.71 -12.08
N PRO A 135 -20.58 1.62 -12.11
CA PRO A 135 -21.43 2.45 -11.23
C PRO A 135 -21.30 2.08 -9.75
N LEU A 136 -20.77 0.89 -9.42
CA LEU A 136 -20.61 0.46 -8.04
C LEU A 136 -19.45 1.17 -7.33
N VAL A 137 -18.54 1.80 -8.06
CA VAL A 137 -17.39 2.51 -7.47
C VAL A 137 -17.63 4.00 -7.24
N THR A 138 -18.75 4.56 -7.70
CA THR A 138 -19.00 6.02 -7.69
C THR A 138 -19.02 6.61 -6.28
N ASP A 139 -19.59 5.91 -5.30
CA ASP A 139 -19.66 6.35 -3.89
C ASP A 139 -18.95 5.38 -2.94
N LEU A 140 -18.05 4.55 -3.46
CA LEU A 140 -17.29 3.61 -2.64
C LEU A 140 -16.09 4.33 -2.00
N ARG A 141 -16.10 4.39 -0.66
CA ARG A 141 -15.27 5.34 0.12
C ARG A 141 -14.26 4.68 1.06
N ASP A 142 -14.25 3.37 1.10
CA ASP A 142 -13.47 2.57 2.06
C ASP A 142 -12.54 1.55 1.38
N GLU A 143 -12.39 1.67 0.06
CA GLU A 143 -11.43 0.96 -0.79
C GLU A 143 -10.89 1.94 -1.83
N TYR A 144 -9.65 1.75 -2.27
CA TYR A 144 -9.00 2.66 -3.21
C TYR A 144 -7.86 2.00 -3.97
N MET A 145 -7.45 2.62 -5.06
CA MET A 145 -6.24 2.24 -5.78
C MET A 145 -5.01 2.95 -5.21
N PHE A 146 -3.97 2.19 -4.89
CA PHE A 146 -2.63 2.68 -4.60
C PHE A 146 -1.73 2.43 -5.82
N GLY A 147 -1.50 3.50 -6.58
CA GLY A 147 -1.02 3.45 -7.96
C GLY A 147 -1.99 2.69 -8.86
N ALA A 148 -1.49 2.15 -9.98
CA ALA A 148 -2.31 1.39 -10.91
C ALA A 148 -2.49 -0.10 -10.51
N ALA A 149 -1.71 -0.58 -9.55
CA ALA A 149 -1.59 -2.01 -9.27
C ALA A 149 -2.45 -2.45 -8.08
N PHE A 150 -2.39 -1.73 -6.96
CA PHE A 150 -2.95 -2.22 -5.70
C PHE A 150 -4.35 -1.68 -5.42
N LEU A 151 -5.32 -2.54 -5.18
CA LEU A 151 -6.57 -2.18 -4.50
C LEU A 151 -6.40 -2.47 -3.01
N VAL A 152 -6.59 -1.43 -2.20
CA VAL A 152 -6.40 -1.43 -0.75
C VAL A 152 -7.75 -1.30 -0.07
N ALA A 153 -8.06 -2.20 0.87
CA ALA A 153 -9.33 -2.20 1.60
C ALA A 153 -9.10 -2.28 3.12
N PRO A 154 -8.81 -1.15 3.79
CA PRO A 154 -8.44 -1.13 5.22
C PRO A 154 -9.55 -1.63 6.16
N VAL A 155 -9.21 -2.39 7.20
CA VAL A 155 -10.16 -2.71 8.28
C VAL A 155 -10.25 -1.52 9.21
N THR A 156 -11.47 -1.01 9.47
CA THR A 156 -11.67 0.24 10.24
C THR A 156 -12.60 0.09 11.44
N GLU A 157 -13.15 -1.10 11.66
CA GLU A 157 -14.01 -1.44 12.78
C GLU A 157 -13.25 -2.36 13.74
N GLN A 158 -13.37 -2.10 15.03
CA GLN A 158 -12.71 -2.86 16.08
C GLN A 158 -13.24 -4.30 16.14
N GLY A 159 -12.35 -5.26 16.43
CA GLY A 159 -12.59 -6.69 16.53
C GLY A 159 -12.91 -7.39 15.21
N VAL A 160 -12.86 -6.69 14.07
CA VAL A 160 -13.17 -7.29 12.75
C VAL A 160 -11.98 -8.09 12.23
N THR A 161 -12.25 -9.35 11.86
CA THR A 161 -11.28 -10.27 11.24
C THR A 161 -11.65 -10.69 9.82
N SER A 162 -12.70 -10.10 9.24
CA SER A 162 -13.04 -10.24 7.82
C SER A 162 -13.92 -9.08 7.35
N ARG A 163 -13.81 -8.67 6.09
CA ARG A 163 -14.67 -7.62 5.52
C ARG A 163 -15.11 -7.97 4.11
N ALA A 164 -16.24 -7.39 3.71
CA ALA A 164 -16.62 -7.33 2.31
C ALA A 164 -15.65 -6.41 1.55
N VAL A 165 -15.23 -6.84 0.37
CA VAL A 165 -14.42 -6.06 -0.56
C VAL A 165 -15.04 -6.11 -1.94
N TYR A 166 -15.32 -4.97 -2.55
CA TYR A 166 -15.74 -4.92 -3.94
C TYR A 166 -14.51 -4.97 -4.86
N LEU A 167 -14.50 -5.92 -5.79
CA LEU A 167 -13.48 -6.00 -6.82
C LEU A 167 -14.06 -5.42 -8.11
N PRO A 168 -13.58 -4.26 -8.59
CA PRO A 168 -14.12 -3.60 -9.78
C PRO A 168 -14.14 -4.49 -11.03
N ALA A 169 -15.15 -4.27 -11.87
CA ALA A 169 -15.32 -5.02 -13.12
C ALA A 169 -14.25 -4.66 -14.19
N GLY A 170 -14.18 -5.48 -15.25
CA GLY A 170 -13.30 -5.24 -16.40
C GLY A 170 -11.86 -5.69 -16.20
N THR A 171 -11.54 -6.30 -15.06
CA THR A 171 -10.23 -6.90 -14.79
C THR A 171 -10.36 -8.02 -13.76
N ASP A 172 -9.38 -8.92 -13.74
CA ASP A 172 -9.22 -9.87 -12.64
C ASP A 172 -8.29 -9.28 -11.58
N TRP A 173 -8.36 -9.84 -10.39
CA TRP A 173 -7.61 -9.41 -9.22
C TRP A 173 -6.89 -10.59 -8.61
N TYR A 174 -5.69 -10.35 -8.08
CA TYR A 174 -4.92 -11.32 -7.34
C TYR A 174 -4.86 -10.89 -5.88
N ASN A 175 -5.25 -11.76 -4.95
CA ASN A 175 -4.96 -11.51 -3.54
C ASN A 175 -3.44 -11.46 -3.36
N TYR A 176 -2.90 -10.35 -2.86
CA TYR A 176 -1.45 -10.12 -2.78
C TYR A 176 -0.72 -11.17 -1.92
N TRP A 177 -1.40 -11.67 -0.89
CA TRP A 177 -0.84 -12.58 0.11
C TRP A 177 -0.89 -14.04 -0.35
N THR A 178 -1.95 -14.44 -1.03
CA THR A 178 -2.18 -15.85 -1.42
C THR A 178 -1.94 -16.12 -2.90
N ASN A 179 -1.77 -15.06 -3.71
CA ASN A 179 -1.72 -15.12 -5.17
C ASN A 179 -2.98 -15.72 -5.82
N GLN A 180 -4.07 -15.88 -5.08
CA GLN A 180 -5.33 -16.38 -5.62
C GLN A 180 -5.91 -15.36 -6.61
N ARG A 181 -6.15 -15.79 -7.85
CA ARG A 181 -6.86 -15.02 -8.87
C ARG A 181 -8.37 -15.06 -8.62
N ILE A 182 -9.02 -13.90 -8.75
CA ILE A 182 -10.45 -13.69 -8.51
C ILE A 182 -10.97 -12.77 -9.62
N SER A 183 -12.09 -13.13 -10.24
CA SER A 183 -12.73 -12.27 -11.22
C SER A 183 -13.37 -11.03 -10.58
N GLY A 184 -13.21 -9.89 -11.24
CA GLY A 184 -13.83 -8.63 -10.83
C GLY A 184 -15.34 -8.56 -11.12
N GLY A 185 -15.94 -7.41 -10.81
CA GLY A 185 -17.36 -7.14 -10.92
C GLY A 185 -18.20 -7.76 -9.80
N ARG A 186 -17.58 -8.04 -8.65
CA ARG A 186 -18.25 -8.71 -7.52
C ARG A 186 -17.68 -8.30 -6.18
N THR A 187 -18.53 -8.35 -5.17
CA THR A 187 -18.12 -8.29 -3.77
C THR A 187 -17.70 -9.68 -3.30
N VAL A 188 -16.59 -9.75 -2.56
CA VAL A 188 -16.08 -10.98 -1.92
C VAL A 188 -15.93 -10.76 -0.42
N GLN A 189 -16.18 -11.79 0.38
CA GLN A 189 -15.84 -11.77 1.80
C GLN A 189 -14.37 -12.17 1.94
N VAL A 190 -13.56 -11.29 2.52
CA VAL A 190 -12.11 -11.46 2.60
C VAL A 190 -11.69 -11.63 4.05
N SER A 191 -10.89 -12.66 4.31
CA SER A 191 -10.23 -12.85 5.61
C SER A 191 -9.27 -11.69 5.85
N ALA A 192 -9.37 -11.07 7.03
CA ALA A 192 -8.60 -9.92 7.44
C ALA A 192 -8.20 -10.07 8.92
N PRO A 193 -7.47 -11.13 9.33
CA PRO A 193 -6.93 -11.22 10.69
C PRO A 193 -6.09 -9.99 11.01
N ILE A 194 -5.73 -9.82 12.29
CA ILE A 194 -5.08 -8.60 12.78
C ILE A 194 -3.77 -8.24 12.05
N ASP A 195 -3.11 -9.24 11.45
CA ASP A 195 -1.86 -9.11 10.74
C ASP A 195 -2.01 -9.04 9.20
N VAL A 196 -3.24 -8.98 8.67
CA VAL A 196 -3.53 -9.00 7.23
C VAL A 196 -4.54 -7.92 6.85
N LEU A 197 -4.05 -6.99 6.03
CA LEU A 197 -4.80 -5.98 5.28
C LEU A 197 -5.31 -6.63 3.99
N PRO A 198 -6.63 -6.61 3.72
CA PRO A 198 -7.15 -6.96 2.41
C PRO A 198 -6.51 -6.11 1.32
N LEU A 199 -5.70 -6.76 0.49
CA LEU A 199 -4.86 -6.14 -0.53
C LEU A 199 -4.90 -7.00 -1.79
N PHE A 200 -5.27 -6.38 -2.91
CA PHE A 200 -5.40 -7.04 -4.19
C PHE A 200 -4.54 -6.36 -5.23
N VAL A 201 -4.02 -7.13 -6.19
CA VAL A 201 -3.26 -6.63 -7.31
C VAL A 201 -4.04 -6.84 -8.59
N ARG A 202 -4.21 -5.77 -9.37
CA ARG A 202 -4.89 -5.81 -10.67
C ARG A 202 -4.11 -6.72 -11.63
N ALA A 203 -4.82 -7.58 -12.35
CA ALA A 203 -4.23 -8.38 -13.42
C ALA A 203 -3.59 -7.47 -14.49
N GLY A 204 -2.43 -7.87 -15.01
CA GLY A 204 -1.58 -7.04 -15.87
C GLY A 204 -0.75 -6.01 -15.11
N SER A 205 -0.44 -6.23 -13.83
CA SER A 205 0.46 -5.34 -13.08
C SER A 205 1.89 -5.87 -13.08
N ILE A 206 2.84 -4.96 -13.33
CA ILE A 206 4.27 -5.16 -13.07
C ILE A 206 4.60 -4.40 -11.78
N VAL A 207 5.13 -5.11 -10.78
CA VAL A 207 5.46 -4.56 -9.46
C VAL A 207 6.93 -4.83 -9.14
N PRO A 208 7.83 -3.84 -9.31
CA PRO A 208 9.21 -3.95 -8.85
C PRO A 208 9.28 -3.85 -7.33
N LEU A 209 10.04 -4.77 -6.73
CA LEU A 209 10.33 -4.84 -5.30
C LEU A 209 11.84 -4.67 -5.10
N GLY A 210 12.21 -3.79 -4.18
CA GLY A 210 13.59 -3.54 -3.80
C GLY A 210 14.09 -4.50 -2.73
N GLU A 211 15.41 -4.65 -2.66
CA GLU A 211 16.08 -5.32 -1.54
C GLU A 211 15.80 -4.59 -0.22
N PRO A 212 15.81 -5.28 0.93
CA PRO A 212 15.63 -4.64 2.23
C PRO A 212 16.68 -3.54 2.46
N VAL A 213 16.21 -2.35 2.82
CA VAL A 213 17.02 -1.21 3.25
C VAL A 213 16.36 -0.56 4.45
N GLU A 214 17.17 0.12 5.28
CA GLU A 214 16.68 0.78 6.51
C GLU A 214 16.22 2.22 6.25
N SER A 215 16.64 2.80 5.12
CA SER A 215 16.33 4.18 4.73
C SER A 215 16.52 4.37 3.23
N THR A 216 15.79 5.31 2.63
CA THR A 216 15.95 5.71 1.23
C THR A 216 17.28 6.42 0.94
N ALA A 217 18.07 6.73 1.97
CA ALA A 217 19.45 7.20 1.81
C ALA A 217 20.43 6.09 1.40
N GLN A 218 20.04 4.82 1.53
CA GLN A 218 20.83 3.68 1.06
C GLN A 218 20.47 3.39 -0.40
N THR A 219 21.46 3.02 -1.21
CA THR A 219 21.21 2.48 -2.55
C THR A 219 20.43 1.18 -2.44
N GLN A 220 19.26 1.13 -3.06
CA GLN A 220 18.41 -0.04 -3.09
C GLN A 220 18.44 -0.68 -4.48
N THR A 221 18.83 -1.94 -4.57
CA THR A 221 18.74 -2.72 -5.83
C THR A 221 17.38 -3.38 -5.96
N ILE A 222 16.97 -3.71 -7.19
CA ILE A 222 15.75 -4.50 -7.44
C ILE A 222 15.98 -5.95 -7.02
N ALA A 223 15.21 -6.41 -6.02
CA ALA A 223 15.22 -7.80 -5.56
C ALA A 223 14.38 -8.70 -6.47
N LYS A 224 13.21 -8.20 -6.88
CA LYS A 224 12.23 -8.98 -7.62
C LYS A 224 11.33 -8.08 -8.46
N VAL A 225 10.91 -8.56 -9.63
CA VAL A 225 9.84 -7.95 -10.43
C VAL A 225 8.68 -8.94 -10.47
N ARG A 226 7.61 -8.64 -9.73
CA ARG A 226 6.39 -9.47 -9.73
C ARG A 226 5.50 -9.07 -10.90
N VAL A 227 5.17 -10.01 -11.77
CA VAL A 227 4.24 -9.78 -12.88
C VAL A 227 2.97 -10.59 -12.64
N TYR A 228 1.85 -9.90 -12.51
CA TYR A 228 0.54 -10.50 -12.32
C TYR A 228 -0.13 -10.67 -13.68
N ARG A 229 -0.29 -11.92 -14.12
CA ARG A 229 -0.73 -12.24 -15.48
C ARG A 229 -2.16 -11.80 -15.78
N GLY A 230 -2.48 -11.63 -17.07
CA GLY A 230 -3.83 -11.43 -17.56
C GLY A 230 -3.96 -10.48 -18.75
N THR A 231 -2.97 -9.61 -18.99
CA THR A 231 -2.86 -8.77 -20.18
C THR A 231 -1.43 -8.28 -20.33
N ASN A 232 -1.08 -7.83 -21.53
CA ASN A 232 0.14 -7.06 -21.74
C ASN A 232 0.11 -5.80 -20.87
N SER A 233 1.27 -5.39 -20.41
CA SER A 233 1.36 -4.26 -19.48
C SER A 233 2.70 -3.58 -19.53
N ASP A 234 2.68 -2.30 -19.17
CA ASP A 234 3.87 -1.45 -19.13
C ASP A 234 4.03 -0.83 -17.75
N PHE A 235 5.28 -0.66 -17.32
CA PHE A 235 5.62 0.07 -16.10
C PHE A 235 6.90 0.89 -16.31
N THR A 236 6.87 2.15 -15.93
CA THR A 236 8.05 3.02 -15.93
C THR A 236 8.69 2.98 -14.55
N LEU A 237 9.84 2.33 -14.44
CA LEU A 237 10.68 2.37 -13.25
C LEU A 237 11.58 3.62 -13.31
N TYR A 238 11.54 4.42 -12.25
CA TYR A 238 12.27 5.68 -12.14
C TYR A 238 13.19 5.69 -10.92
N ASP A 239 14.38 6.27 -11.09
CA ASP A 239 15.39 6.49 -10.06
C ASP A 239 16.14 7.81 -10.31
N ASP A 240 16.51 8.54 -9.26
CA ASP A 240 17.35 9.75 -9.33
C ASP A 240 18.13 9.91 -8.01
N ASP A 241 18.68 11.10 -7.73
CA ASP A 241 19.45 11.33 -6.50
C ASP A 241 18.59 11.50 -5.23
N GLY A 242 17.26 11.56 -5.36
CA GLY A 242 16.29 11.69 -4.27
C GLY A 242 16.39 12.97 -3.42
N THR A 243 17.27 13.91 -3.75
CA THR A 243 17.65 15.01 -2.84
C THR A 243 17.78 16.37 -3.52
N THR A 244 17.95 16.43 -4.84
CA THR A 244 18.11 17.68 -5.59
C THR A 244 17.07 17.84 -6.69
N TYR A 245 17.03 19.03 -7.32
CA TYR A 245 16.20 19.33 -8.49
C TYR A 245 16.86 18.95 -9.83
N ALA A 246 17.93 18.16 -9.82
CA ALA A 246 18.63 17.80 -11.06
C ALA A 246 17.72 17.01 -12.04
N TYR A 247 16.68 16.32 -11.53
CA TYR A 247 15.68 15.66 -12.35
C TYR A 247 14.95 16.62 -13.31
N GLU A 248 14.81 17.91 -12.96
CA GLU A 248 14.20 18.93 -13.83
C GLU A 248 15.06 19.21 -15.08
N GLN A 249 16.35 18.93 -14.98
CA GLN A 249 17.32 19.03 -16.07
C GLN A 249 17.55 17.68 -16.76
N GLY A 250 16.73 16.68 -16.46
CA GLY A 250 16.82 15.33 -17.05
C GLY A 250 17.78 14.38 -16.34
N ALA A 251 18.30 14.73 -15.16
CA ALA A 251 19.21 13.86 -14.39
C ALA A 251 18.46 12.76 -13.61
N GLY A 252 17.62 12.00 -14.30
CA GLY A 252 16.94 10.81 -13.79
C GLY A 252 17.22 9.59 -14.67
N LYS A 253 17.06 8.40 -14.10
CA LYS A 253 17.17 7.12 -14.79
C LYS A 253 15.78 6.55 -15.00
N ILE A 254 15.47 6.23 -16.24
CA ILE A 254 14.18 5.64 -16.63
C ILE A 254 14.44 4.27 -17.23
N THR A 255 13.77 3.26 -16.68
CA THR A 255 13.71 1.91 -17.25
C THR A 255 12.25 1.61 -17.59
N ARG A 256 11.93 1.44 -18.86
CA ARG A 256 10.58 1.06 -19.29
C ARG A 256 10.48 -0.45 -19.34
N LEU A 257 9.58 -1.01 -18.55
CA LEU A 257 9.30 -2.43 -18.47
C LEU A 257 8.08 -2.75 -19.31
N HIS A 258 8.18 -3.78 -20.14
CA HIS A 258 7.08 -4.29 -20.94
C HIS A 258 6.90 -5.79 -20.71
N TRP A 259 5.68 -6.19 -20.38
CA TRP A 259 5.26 -7.59 -20.29
C TRP A 259 4.39 -7.97 -21.47
N ASP A 260 4.81 -9.02 -22.18
CA ASP A 260 3.97 -9.76 -23.13
C ASP A 260 3.39 -10.99 -22.42
N ASP A 261 2.08 -10.97 -22.16
CA ASP A 261 1.40 -12.02 -21.39
C ASP A 261 1.29 -13.34 -22.15
N ARG A 262 1.18 -13.26 -23.49
CA ARG A 262 1.08 -14.44 -24.34
C ARG A 262 2.43 -15.14 -24.46
N ALA A 263 3.49 -14.35 -24.65
CA ALA A 263 4.86 -14.87 -24.72
C ALA A 263 5.46 -15.17 -23.35
N GLN A 264 4.81 -14.72 -22.26
CA GLN A 264 5.30 -14.76 -20.89
C GLN A 264 6.70 -14.17 -20.76
N LYS A 265 6.89 -13.01 -21.39
CA LYS A 265 8.21 -12.40 -21.53
C LYS A 265 8.20 -10.99 -20.97
N LEU A 266 9.05 -10.75 -19.98
CA LEU A 266 9.44 -9.41 -19.58
C LEU A 266 10.54 -8.92 -20.53
N SER A 267 10.47 -7.64 -20.88
CA SER A 267 11.51 -6.93 -21.60
C SER A 267 11.65 -5.54 -21.01
N HIS A 268 12.82 -4.92 -21.17
CA HIS A 268 13.07 -3.60 -20.64
C HIS A 268 14.00 -2.79 -21.55
N GLU A 269 13.79 -1.47 -21.55
CA GLU A 269 14.62 -0.51 -22.29
C GLU A 269 14.95 0.72 -21.42
N GLY A 270 16.02 1.44 -21.78
CA GLY A 270 16.46 2.63 -21.06
C GLY A 270 17.65 2.35 -20.14
N ALA A 271 17.65 2.97 -18.96
CA ALA A 271 18.69 2.78 -17.96
C ALA A 271 18.73 1.32 -17.46
N ALA A 272 19.90 0.86 -17.03
CA ALA A 272 20.00 -0.44 -16.37
C ALA A 272 19.51 -0.33 -14.91
N ALA A 273 18.42 -1.02 -14.58
CA ALA A 273 17.86 -1.06 -13.23
C ALA A 273 18.39 -2.23 -12.37
N TRP A 274 18.91 -3.28 -13.00
CA TRP A 274 19.54 -4.44 -12.35
C TRP A 274 20.65 -4.99 -13.23
N THR A 275 21.43 -5.91 -12.65
CA THR A 275 22.47 -6.67 -13.36
C THR A 275 22.05 -8.12 -13.52
N GLY A 276 22.52 -8.77 -14.59
CA GLY A 276 22.16 -10.15 -14.90
C GLY A 276 20.85 -10.29 -15.68
N PRO A 277 20.40 -11.54 -15.91
CA PRO A 277 19.22 -11.82 -16.73
C PRO A 277 17.91 -11.57 -15.97
N ASP A 278 16.87 -11.12 -16.69
CA ASP A 278 15.53 -10.88 -16.14
C ASP A 278 14.96 -12.09 -15.38
N ALA A 279 15.24 -13.31 -15.85
CA ALA A 279 14.81 -14.54 -15.21
C ALA A 279 15.33 -14.71 -13.77
N GLY A 280 16.39 -14.01 -13.37
CA GLY A 280 16.93 -14.04 -12.01
C GLY A 280 16.08 -13.25 -10.99
N ILE A 281 15.29 -12.29 -11.46
CA ILE A 281 14.46 -11.42 -10.60
C ILE A 281 12.96 -11.50 -10.93
N LEU A 282 12.59 -12.08 -12.07
CA LEU A 282 11.21 -12.16 -12.51
C LEU A 282 10.44 -13.21 -11.71
N GLU A 283 9.31 -12.81 -11.12
CA GLU A 283 8.34 -13.72 -10.54
C GLU A 283 6.99 -13.55 -11.24
N ILE A 284 6.57 -14.59 -11.94
CA ILE A 284 5.29 -14.61 -12.68
C ILE A 284 4.20 -15.16 -11.76
N ILE A 285 3.14 -14.38 -11.56
CA ILE A 285 1.99 -14.73 -10.71
C ILE A 285 0.77 -15.01 -11.58
N GLY A 286 0.25 -16.23 -11.48
CA GLY A 286 -0.94 -16.68 -12.20
C GLY A 286 -0.64 -17.71 -13.29
N PRO A 287 -1.67 -18.49 -13.69
CA PRO A 287 -1.60 -19.52 -14.74
C PRO A 287 -1.62 -18.94 -16.15
#